data_AF-A0A6M0S891-F1
#
_entry.id   AF-A0A6M0S891-F1
#
_cell.length_a   1.000
_cell.length_b   1.000
_cell.length_c   1.000
_cell.angle_alpha   90.00
_cell.angle_beta   90.00
_cell.angle_gamma   90.00
#
_symmetry.space_group_name_H-M   'P 1'
#
loop_
_entity.id
_entity.type
_entity.pdbx_description
1 polymer ?
#
loop_
_entity_poly.entity_id
_entity_poly.type
_entity_poly.pdbx_seq_one_letter_code
_entity_poly.pdbx_strand_id
1 'polypeptide(L)'
;MKIKYFSTLIAASIVSFTAVVAPTQFIPAQANPCAAGVVNPCAATPCAAAPCAGAANPCAATPCAAAPCAGAANPCAADPCAAAVAAAIPTVFSDPQAEDNLAIRGYDPVAYFTVGAPVEGSGDYAYEWNGATWRFSSAANKELFASNPEAYAPQYGGYCAKALSEGNLASTVPEAWDIVEGKLYLNYSLDVQTQWKGDIPGNISKADSKWPSILETSNVVYYDTVGAVYF
;
A
#
# COMPACT_ATOMS: atom_id res chain seq x y z
N MET A 1 -24.21 -76.86 14.90
CA MET A 1 -24.72 -77.97 14.06
C MET A 1 -25.58 -77.38 12.94
N LYS A 2 -25.41 -77.87 11.71
CA LYS A 2 -26.16 -77.57 10.46
C LYS A 2 -25.69 -76.37 9.62
N ILE A 3 -24.79 -76.72 8.70
CA ILE A 3 -24.60 -76.13 7.36
C ILE A 3 -25.92 -76.19 6.58
N LYS A 4 -26.28 -75.12 5.84
CA LYS A 4 -26.97 -75.25 4.54
C LYS A 4 -26.60 -74.10 3.60
N TYR A 5 -26.12 -74.51 2.43
CA TYR A 5 -25.88 -73.74 1.21
C TYR A 5 -27.19 -73.30 0.56
N PHE A 6 -27.17 -72.15 -0.14
CA PHE A 6 -28.07 -71.87 -1.26
C PHE A 6 -27.30 -71.17 -2.38
N SER A 7 -27.27 -71.84 -3.53
CA SER A 7 -26.81 -71.33 -4.82
C SER A 7 -27.88 -70.45 -5.48
N THR A 8 -27.47 -69.44 -6.23
CA THR A 8 -28.10 -69.07 -7.51
C THR A 8 -27.15 -68.23 -8.36
N LEU A 9 -27.10 -68.59 -9.64
CA LEU A 9 -26.28 -68.02 -10.71
C LEU A 9 -26.75 -66.61 -11.11
N ILE A 10 -25.90 -65.84 -11.79
CA ILE A 10 -26.08 -65.48 -13.22
C ILE A 10 -24.82 -64.82 -13.80
N ALA A 11 -24.54 -65.29 -15.02
CA ALA A 11 -23.56 -64.95 -16.05
C ALA A 11 -22.83 -63.60 -16.02
N ALA A 12 -21.52 -63.66 -16.32
CA ALA A 12 -20.83 -62.61 -17.07
C ALA A 12 -19.85 -63.24 -18.08
N SER A 13 -19.85 -62.63 -19.25
CA SER A 13 -19.44 -63.15 -20.55
C SER A 13 -17.95 -63.43 -20.74
N ILE A 14 -17.72 -64.28 -21.74
CA ILE A 14 -16.47 -64.85 -22.22
C ILE A 14 -15.60 -63.77 -22.86
N VAL A 15 -14.32 -63.79 -22.47
CA VAL A 15 -13.21 -63.00 -23.02
C VAL A 15 -12.85 -63.51 -24.41
N SER A 16 -12.61 -62.61 -25.37
CA SER A 16 -11.84 -62.92 -26.58
C SER A 16 -10.72 -61.90 -26.72
N PHE A 17 -9.52 -62.32 -26.34
CA PHE A 17 -8.26 -61.65 -26.64
C PHE A 17 -7.89 -61.94 -28.10
N THR A 18 -7.99 -60.95 -28.97
CA THR A 18 -7.27 -60.94 -30.24
C THR A 18 -6.06 -60.04 -30.10
N ALA A 19 -4.87 -60.66 -30.07
CA ALA A 19 -3.61 -59.95 -30.18
C ALA A 19 -3.49 -59.33 -31.58
N VAL A 20 -3.70 -58.02 -31.68
CA VAL A 20 -3.34 -57.25 -32.87
C VAL A 20 -1.93 -56.73 -32.66
N VAL A 21 -1.01 -57.26 -33.46
CA VAL A 21 0.34 -56.73 -33.62
C VAL A 21 0.21 -55.31 -34.16
N ALA A 22 0.60 -54.31 -33.37
CA ALA A 22 0.65 -52.93 -33.83
C ALA A 22 1.76 -52.82 -34.90
N PRO A 23 1.45 -52.35 -36.13
CA PRO A 23 2.50 -51.95 -37.05
C PRO A 23 3.25 -50.76 -36.46
N THR A 24 4.57 -50.78 -36.55
CA THR A 24 5.45 -49.64 -36.29
C THR A 24 5.02 -48.50 -37.20
N GLN A 25 4.18 -47.60 -36.69
CA GLN A 25 3.82 -46.39 -37.39
C GLN A 25 4.94 -45.38 -37.14
N PHE A 26 5.60 -45.01 -38.24
CA PHE A 26 6.37 -43.79 -38.41
C PHE A 26 5.91 -42.71 -37.43
N ILE A 27 6.77 -42.32 -36.49
CA ILE A 27 6.56 -41.09 -35.74
C ILE A 27 6.75 -39.96 -36.76
N PRO A 28 5.71 -39.23 -37.19
CA PRO A 28 5.95 -38.04 -37.99
C PRO A 28 6.78 -37.08 -37.13
N ALA A 29 7.81 -36.51 -37.75
CA ALA A 29 8.60 -35.43 -37.20
C ALA A 29 7.68 -34.42 -36.51
N GLN A 30 8.03 -34.04 -35.27
CA GLN A 30 7.31 -33.03 -34.51
C GLN A 30 6.96 -31.87 -35.43
N ALA A 31 5.67 -31.61 -35.58
CA ALA A 31 5.19 -30.49 -36.34
C ALA A 31 5.82 -29.22 -35.77
N ASN A 32 6.54 -28.50 -36.63
CA ASN A 32 7.03 -27.17 -36.38
C ASN A 32 5.87 -26.32 -35.82
N PRO A 33 5.99 -25.71 -34.63
CA PRO A 33 4.88 -24.99 -33.99
C PRO A 33 4.41 -23.75 -34.77
N CYS A 34 5.07 -23.41 -35.88
CA CYS A 34 4.70 -22.28 -36.74
C CYS A 34 3.63 -22.59 -37.81
N ALA A 35 3.05 -23.78 -37.85
CA ALA A 35 1.99 -24.10 -38.81
C ALA A 35 0.60 -23.65 -38.31
N ALA A 36 0.15 -22.52 -38.87
CA ALA A 36 -1.23 -22.04 -38.94
C ALA A 36 -1.95 -21.72 -37.60
N GLY A 37 -1.98 -20.44 -37.24
CA GLY A 37 -3.07 -19.86 -36.44
C GLY A 37 -2.85 -19.73 -34.94
N VAL A 38 -1.67 -20.06 -34.40
CA VAL A 38 -1.37 -19.81 -33.00
C VAL A 38 -0.97 -18.35 -32.83
N VAL A 39 -1.89 -17.52 -32.34
CA VAL A 39 -1.56 -16.18 -31.85
C VAL A 39 -0.40 -16.30 -30.87
N ASN A 40 0.66 -15.50 -31.04
CA ASN A 40 1.78 -15.47 -30.09
C ASN A 40 1.19 -15.17 -28.70
N PRO A 41 1.20 -16.11 -27.75
CA PRO A 41 0.60 -15.89 -26.43
C PRO A 41 1.35 -14.79 -25.67
N CYS A 42 2.63 -14.57 -26.01
CA CYS A 42 3.46 -13.49 -25.49
C CYS A 42 3.10 -12.10 -26.12
N ALA A 43 2.24 -12.05 -27.16
CA ALA A 43 1.73 -10.81 -27.78
C ALA A 43 0.28 -10.46 -27.39
N ALA A 44 -0.41 -11.32 -26.62
CA ALA A 44 -1.75 -11.03 -26.11
C ALA A 44 -1.67 -10.12 -24.87
N THR A 45 -2.58 -9.17 -24.72
CA THR A 45 -2.78 -8.47 -23.43
C THR A 45 -3.18 -9.50 -22.35
N PRO A 46 -2.53 -9.51 -21.18
CA PRO A 46 -1.83 -8.39 -20.55
C PRO A 46 -0.31 -8.33 -20.80
N CYS A 47 0.29 -9.18 -21.64
CA CYS A 47 1.74 -9.22 -21.89
C CYS A 47 2.32 -7.91 -22.47
N ALA A 48 1.46 -7.02 -22.98
CA ALA A 48 1.82 -5.70 -23.50
C ALA A 48 1.20 -4.53 -22.70
N ALA A 49 0.51 -4.81 -21.58
CA ALA A 49 -0.16 -3.80 -20.77
C ALA A 49 0.75 -3.25 -19.65
N ALA A 50 0.46 -2.06 -19.13
CA ALA A 50 1.13 -1.51 -17.95
C ALA A 50 0.78 -2.36 -16.71
N PRO A 51 1.72 -3.14 -16.13
CA PRO A 51 1.41 -4.23 -15.20
C PRO A 51 0.93 -3.77 -13.81
N CYS A 52 0.96 -2.47 -13.52
CA CYS A 52 0.71 -1.91 -12.19
C CYS A 52 -0.62 -1.13 -12.07
N ALA A 53 -1.48 -1.14 -13.09
CA ALA A 53 -2.68 -0.30 -13.13
C ALA A 53 -3.90 -0.82 -12.30
N GLY A 54 -3.70 -1.75 -11.34
CA GLY A 54 -4.83 -2.29 -10.56
C GLY A 54 -4.57 -3.55 -9.71
N ALA A 55 -3.42 -3.64 -9.04
CA ALA A 55 -3.12 -4.53 -7.89
C ALA A 55 -3.10 -6.07 -8.05
N ALA A 56 -3.39 -6.66 -9.22
CA ALA A 56 -3.16 -8.10 -9.46
C ALA A 56 -2.00 -8.31 -10.44
N ASN A 57 -1.01 -9.15 -10.07
CA ASN A 57 0.13 -9.46 -10.92
C ASN A 57 -0.34 -10.18 -12.21
N PRO A 58 -0.27 -9.54 -13.38
CA PRO A 58 -0.76 -10.13 -14.63
C PRO A 58 0.08 -11.33 -15.09
N CYS A 59 1.31 -11.47 -14.57
CA CYS A 59 2.20 -12.60 -14.87
C CYS A 59 1.86 -13.87 -14.07
N ALA A 60 1.02 -13.79 -13.04
CA ALA A 60 0.61 -14.95 -12.24
C ALA A 60 -0.43 -15.84 -12.95
N ALA A 61 -1.05 -15.37 -14.03
CA ALA A 61 -2.06 -16.11 -14.79
C ALA A 61 -1.43 -17.06 -15.82
N THR A 62 -2.03 -18.23 -16.04
CA THR A 62 -1.69 -19.09 -17.20
C THR A 62 -2.29 -18.50 -18.49
N PRO A 63 -1.58 -18.58 -19.64
CA PRO A 63 -0.32 -19.30 -19.89
C PRO A 63 0.95 -18.49 -19.57
N CYS A 64 0.85 -17.27 -19.02
CA CYS A 64 1.99 -16.38 -18.75
C CYS A 64 2.93 -16.89 -17.65
N ALA A 65 2.39 -17.58 -16.64
CA ALA A 65 3.16 -18.23 -15.57
C ALA A 65 3.90 -19.51 -16.02
N ALA A 66 3.51 -20.10 -17.17
CA ALA A 66 4.27 -21.20 -17.76
C ALA A 66 5.48 -20.63 -18.52
N ALA A 67 6.46 -21.46 -18.87
CA ALA A 67 7.57 -21.07 -19.75
C ALA A 67 7.35 -21.52 -21.22
N PRO A 68 6.29 -21.09 -21.93
CA PRO A 68 6.01 -21.56 -23.29
C PRO A 68 6.80 -20.79 -24.37
N CYS A 69 7.41 -19.63 -24.05
CA CYS A 69 8.14 -18.82 -25.03
C CYS A 69 9.54 -19.46 -25.25
N ALA A 70 9.64 -20.45 -26.15
CA ALA A 70 10.89 -21.11 -26.53
C ALA A 70 11.83 -20.14 -27.28
N GLY A 71 12.69 -19.43 -26.54
CA GLY A 71 13.79 -18.62 -27.10
C GLY A 71 13.56 -17.11 -27.16
N ALA A 72 12.40 -16.59 -26.71
CA ALA A 72 12.24 -15.16 -26.44
C ALA A 72 12.51 -14.86 -24.96
N ALA A 73 13.03 -13.68 -24.63
CA ALA A 73 13.15 -13.25 -23.24
C ALA A 73 11.76 -13.28 -22.59
N ASN A 74 11.60 -14.05 -21.53
CA ASN A 74 10.35 -14.11 -20.78
C ASN A 74 10.05 -12.70 -20.21
N PRO A 75 8.99 -12.00 -20.66
CA PRO A 75 8.68 -10.66 -20.17
C PRO A 75 8.26 -10.65 -18.70
N CYS A 76 7.96 -11.81 -18.13
CA CYS A 76 7.63 -12.04 -16.73
C CYS A 76 8.81 -12.60 -15.89
N ALA A 77 10.04 -12.63 -16.44
CA ALA A 77 11.22 -13.14 -15.71
C ALA A 77 11.62 -12.28 -14.51
N ALA A 78 11.29 -10.99 -14.53
CA ALA A 78 11.28 -10.13 -13.36
C ALA A 78 9.82 -9.90 -13.01
N ASP A 79 9.39 -10.23 -11.78
CA ASP A 79 8.06 -9.84 -11.32
C ASP A 79 8.00 -8.30 -11.26
N PRO A 80 7.34 -7.63 -12.22
CA PRO A 80 7.34 -6.18 -12.29
C PRO A 80 6.43 -5.57 -11.22
N CYS A 81 5.67 -6.41 -10.51
CA CYS A 81 4.84 -6.07 -9.36
C CYS A 81 5.52 -6.43 -8.03
N ALA A 82 6.68 -7.13 -8.03
CA ALA A 82 7.43 -7.45 -6.80
C ALA A 82 8.08 -6.23 -6.14
N ALA A 83 8.05 -5.07 -6.80
CA ALA A 83 7.99 -3.81 -6.08
C ALA A 83 6.60 -3.68 -5.44
N ALA A 84 6.29 -4.57 -4.49
CA ALA A 84 5.38 -4.21 -3.43
C ALA A 84 6.04 -2.98 -2.80
N VAL A 85 5.47 -1.82 -3.11
CA VAL A 85 5.86 -0.56 -2.47
C VAL A 85 5.73 -0.85 -0.99
N ALA A 86 6.86 -1.06 -0.30
CA ALA A 86 6.88 -0.92 1.15
C ALA A 86 6.22 0.43 1.38
N ALA A 87 5.04 0.44 2.01
CA ALA A 87 4.25 1.64 2.14
C ALA A 87 5.15 2.69 2.78
N ALA A 88 5.65 3.61 1.97
CA ALA A 88 6.50 4.68 2.45
C ALA A 88 5.66 5.42 3.50
N ILE A 89 6.27 5.69 4.66
CA ILE A 89 5.56 6.38 5.73
C ILE A 89 5.02 7.68 5.12
N PRO A 90 3.70 7.96 5.21
CA PRO A 90 3.12 9.05 4.46
C PRO A 90 3.73 10.38 4.93
N THR A 91 3.91 11.31 4.00
CA THR A 91 4.41 12.65 4.32
C THR A 91 3.44 13.43 5.21
N VAL A 92 2.16 13.04 5.24
CA VAL A 92 1.14 13.55 6.16
C VAL A 92 0.71 12.44 7.10
N PHE A 93 0.81 12.68 8.40
CA PHE A 93 0.32 11.76 9.43
C PHE A 93 -1.20 11.72 9.43
N SER A 94 -1.73 10.53 9.22
CA SER A 94 -3.11 10.13 9.46
C SER A 94 -3.11 8.99 10.48
N ASP A 95 -4.06 8.99 11.41
CA ASP A 95 -4.14 7.95 12.44
C ASP A 95 -4.56 6.61 11.80
N PRO A 96 -3.69 5.59 11.76
CA PRO A 96 -4.02 4.31 11.13
C PRO A 96 -5.09 3.53 11.90
N GLN A 97 -5.35 3.87 13.17
CA GLN A 97 -6.36 3.20 14.00
C GLN A 97 -7.74 3.83 13.87
N ALA A 98 -7.82 5.07 13.37
CA ALA A 98 -9.09 5.78 13.21
C ALA A 98 -9.87 5.39 11.94
N GLU A 99 -9.23 4.68 11.00
CA GLU A 99 -9.79 4.25 9.70
C GLU A 99 -10.37 5.38 8.82
N ASP A 100 -10.16 6.65 9.19
CA ASP A 100 -10.76 7.83 8.55
C ASP A 100 -9.77 8.63 7.68
N ASN A 101 -8.48 8.25 7.71
CA ASN A 101 -7.38 8.88 6.99
C ASN A 101 -7.27 10.40 7.20
N LEU A 102 -7.73 10.90 8.35
CA LEU A 102 -7.78 12.34 8.61
C LEU A 102 -6.40 12.91 8.93
N ALA A 103 -6.01 13.95 8.18
CA ALA A 103 -4.85 14.76 8.50
C ALA A 103 -5.07 15.46 9.85
N ILE A 104 -4.05 15.47 10.70
CA ILE A 104 -4.05 16.17 12.00
C ILE A 104 -5.31 15.91 12.84
N ARG A 105 -5.82 14.67 12.80
CA ARG A 105 -7.04 14.23 13.53
C ARG A 105 -8.31 15.01 13.15
N GLY A 106 -8.37 15.57 11.93
CA GLY A 106 -9.53 16.27 11.40
C GLY A 106 -9.66 17.74 11.82
N TYR A 107 -8.61 18.31 12.43
CA TYR A 107 -8.60 19.73 12.78
C TYR A 107 -8.26 20.61 11.56
N ASP A 108 -8.76 21.84 11.59
CA ASP A 108 -8.57 22.83 10.53
C ASP A 108 -7.17 23.46 10.61
N PRO A 109 -6.26 23.18 9.66
CA PRO A 109 -4.90 23.74 9.70
C PRO A 109 -4.88 25.26 9.52
N VAL A 110 -5.86 25.82 8.80
CA VAL A 110 -5.96 27.26 8.53
C VAL A 110 -6.39 28.02 9.79
N ALA A 111 -7.22 27.40 10.63
CA ALA A 111 -7.71 28.00 11.88
C ALA A 111 -6.58 28.33 12.86
N TYR A 112 -5.48 27.58 12.87
CA TYR A 112 -4.30 27.92 13.67
C TYR A 112 -3.73 29.30 13.33
N PHE A 113 -3.80 29.72 12.06
CA PHE A 113 -3.26 30.99 11.59
C PHE A 113 -4.29 32.12 11.64
N THR A 114 -5.57 31.82 11.39
CA THR A 114 -6.62 32.83 11.28
C THR A 114 -7.35 33.09 12.60
N VAL A 115 -7.67 32.02 13.34
CA VAL A 115 -8.37 32.06 14.63
C VAL A 115 -7.39 32.03 15.80
N GLY A 116 -6.21 31.44 15.60
CA GLY A 116 -5.22 31.26 16.67
C GLY A 116 -5.62 30.18 17.67
N ALA A 117 -6.39 29.18 17.22
CA ALA A 117 -6.87 28.08 18.04
C ALA A 117 -7.07 26.81 17.20
N PRO A 118 -6.95 25.61 17.79
CA PRO A 118 -7.40 24.39 17.14
C PRO A 118 -8.92 24.43 17.01
N VAL A 119 -9.42 24.30 15.78
CA VAL A 119 -10.85 24.19 15.49
C VAL A 119 -11.09 22.90 14.73
N GLU A 120 -12.02 22.08 15.21
CA GLU A 120 -12.39 20.84 14.53
C GLU A 120 -13.04 21.15 13.17
N GLY A 121 -12.62 20.43 12.14
CA GLY A 121 -13.17 20.57 10.80
C GLY A 121 -14.43 19.73 10.58
N SER A 122 -15.29 20.16 9.67
CA SER A 122 -16.46 19.40 9.24
C SER A 122 -16.15 18.50 8.04
N GLY A 123 -16.79 17.33 7.97
CA GLY A 123 -16.79 16.50 6.77
C GLY A 123 -17.40 17.18 5.54
N ASP A 124 -18.26 18.19 5.74
CA ASP A 124 -18.84 19.00 4.65
C ASP A 124 -17.77 19.84 3.93
N TYR A 125 -16.67 20.15 4.63
CA TYR A 125 -15.56 20.93 4.12
C TYR A 125 -14.30 20.06 4.14
N ALA A 126 -14.28 19.01 3.31
CA ALA A 126 -13.12 18.15 3.14
C ALA A 126 -12.31 18.47 1.86
N TYR A 127 -11.01 18.21 1.90
CA TYR A 127 -10.10 18.31 0.75
C TYR A 127 -9.01 17.24 0.82
N GLU A 128 -8.77 16.55 -0.29
CA GLU A 128 -7.72 15.54 -0.40
C GLU A 128 -6.40 16.17 -0.83
N TRP A 129 -5.35 16.00 -0.02
CA TRP A 129 -4.01 16.50 -0.37
C TRP A 129 -2.89 15.70 0.31
N ASN A 130 -1.86 15.36 -0.46
CA ASN A 130 -0.72 14.54 -0.02
C ASN A 130 -1.11 13.23 0.67
N GLY A 131 -2.14 12.56 0.15
CA GLY A 131 -2.57 11.24 0.61
C GLY A 131 -3.40 11.23 1.89
N ALA A 132 -3.81 12.40 2.39
CA ALA A 132 -4.66 12.53 3.58
C ALA A 132 -5.89 13.41 3.32
N THR A 133 -6.95 13.14 4.09
CA THR A 133 -8.19 13.93 4.08
C THR A 133 -8.07 15.08 5.08
N TRP A 134 -8.08 16.31 4.58
CA TRP A 134 -8.09 17.53 5.40
C TRP A 134 -9.50 18.04 5.60
N ARG A 135 -9.86 18.42 6.83
CA ARG A 135 -11.16 19.01 7.16
C ARG A 135 -11.00 20.45 7.59
N PHE A 136 -12.01 21.26 7.29
CA PHE A 136 -12.01 22.69 7.59
C PHE A 136 -13.26 23.07 8.36
N SER A 137 -13.15 24.10 9.18
CA SER A 137 -14.26 24.68 9.95
C SER A 137 -15.20 25.51 9.07
N SER A 138 -14.76 25.90 7.87
CA SER A 138 -15.56 26.66 6.91
C SER A 138 -15.12 26.41 5.46
N ALA A 139 -16.00 26.71 4.51
CA ALA A 139 -15.69 26.68 3.08
C ALA A 139 -14.55 27.65 2.72
N ALA A 140 -14.49 28.83 3.36
CA ALA A 140 -13.43 29.81 3.14
C ALA A 140 -12.05 29.27 3.54
N ASN A 141 -11.95 28.58 4.68
CA ASN A 141 -10.69 27.96 5.10
C ASN A 141 -10.26 26.83 4.16
N LYS A 142 -11.22 26.02 3.68
CA LYS A 142 -10.95 25.02 2.64
C LYS A 142 -10.35 25.66 1.38
N GLU A 143 -10.92 26.77 0.91
CA GLU A 143 -10.43 27.48 -0.27
C GLU A 143 -9.03 28.07 -0.05
N LEU A 144 -8.77 28.67 1.13
CA LEU A 144 -7.44 29.15 1.50
C LEU A 144 -6.42 28.02 1.45
N PHE A 145 -6.73 26.88 2.08
CA PHE A 145 -5.85 25.71 2.04
C PHE A 145 -5.64 25.19 0.62
N ALA A 146 -6.72 24.98 -0.15
CA ALA A 146 -6.61 24.47 -1.52
C ALA A 146 -5.78 25.38 -2.44
N SER A 147 -5.78 26.69 -2.18
CA SER A 147 -4.99 27.67 -2.95
C SER A 147 -3.49 27.63 -2.63
N ASN A 148 -3.11 27.30 -1.39
CA ASN A 148 -1.72 27.21 -0.96
C ASN A 148 -1.56 26.25 0.24
N PRO A 149 -1.60 24.93 0.02
CA PRO A 149 -1.59 23.95 1.11
C PRO A 149 -0.32 24.05 1.98
N GLU A 150 0.83 24.32 1.36
CA GLU A 150 2.14 24.39 2.03
C GLU A 150 2.25 25.55 3.03
N ALA A 151 1.43 26.60 2.89
CA ALA A 151 1.39 27.70 3.84
C ALA A 151 0.67 27.36 5.15
N TYR A 152 -0.17 26.33 5.15
CA TYR A 152 -1.05 26.00 6.28
C TYR A 152 -0.78 24.60 6.86
N ALA A 153 -0.32 23.66 6.04
CA ALA A 153 0.05 22.33 6.51
C ALA A 153 1.18 22.43 7.56
N PRO A 154 1.18 21.56 8.60
CA PRO A 154 2.28 21.51 9.54
C PRO A 154 3.60 21.20 8.83
N GLN A 155 4.68 21.83 9.28
CA GLN A 155 6.01 21.71 8.67
C GLN A 155 6.49 20.25 8.56
N TYR A 156 6.07 19.40 9.50
CA TYR A 156 6.39 17.97 9.54
C TYR A 156 5.15 17.10 9.36
N GLY A 157 4.19 17.54 8.55
CA GLY A 157 3.08 16.71 8.08
C GLY A 157 2.12 16.20 9.16
N GLY A 158 2.18 16.72 10.39
CA GLY A 158 1.37 16.21 11.50
C GLY A 158 2.13 15.32 12.49
N TYR A 159 3.41 15.03 12.24
CA TYR A 159 4.29 14.38 13.19
C TYR A 159 4.82 15.34 14.26
N CYS A 160 5.07 14.83 15.46
CA CYS A 160 5.59 15.62 16.58
C CYS A 160 6.97 16.21 16.26
N ALA A 161 7.06 17.55 16.24
CA ALA A 161 8.30 18.29 15.98
C ALA A 161 9.42 17.94 16.96
N LYS A 162 9.08 17.68 18.23
CA LYS A 162 10.06 17.27 19.25
C LYS A 162 10.61 15.88 18.98
N ALA A 163 9.73 14.90 18.77
CA ALA A 163 10.15 13.54 18.49
C ALA A 163 11.05 13.50 17.25
N LEU A 164 10.68 14.24 16.21
CA LEU A 164 11.44 14.33 14.96
C LEU A 164 12.84 14.93 15.19
N SER A 165 12.94 15.97 16.01
CA SER A 165 14.24 16.54 16.38
C SER A 165 15.17 15.52 17.06
N GLU A 166 14.60 14.53 17.75
CA GLU A 166 15.29 13.45 18.44
C GLU A 166 15.46 12.17 17.59
N GLY A 167 15.01 12.19 16.33
CA GLY A 167 15.12 11.04 15.42
C GLY A 167 14.01 10.00 15.60
N ASN A 168 12.89 10.38 16.20
CA ASN A 168 11.70 9.54 16.38
C ASN A 168 10.51 10.13 15.61
N LEU A 169 9.46 9.34 15.42
CA LEU A 169 8.17 9.79 14.92
C LEU A 169 7.13 9.54 16.01
N ALA A 170 6.22 10.49 16.20
CA ALA A 170 5.10 10.35 17.13
C ALA A 170 3.90 11.12 16.58
N SER A 171 2.71 10.68 16.97
CA SER A 171 1.46 11.40 16.70
C SER A 171 1.44 12.74 17.43
N THR A 172 0.39 13.53 17.18
CA THR A 172 0.21 14.85 17.77
C THR A 172 -1.19 15.03 18.35
N VAL A 173 -1.32 16.00 19.24
CA VAL A 173 -2.61 16.48 19.75
C VAL A 173 -2.84 17.92 19.28
N PRO A 174 -4.08 18.29 18.94
CA PRO A 174 -4.37 19.57 18.29
C PRO A 174 -4.06 20.78 19.18
N GLU A 175 -4.05 20.61 20.51
CA GLU A 175 -3.77 21.67 21.48
C GLU A 175 -2.27 21.98 21.65
N ALA A 176 -1.39 21.06 21.26
CA ALA A 176 0.06 21.20 21.45
C ALA A 176 0.73 21.71 20.17
N TRP A 177 0.60 23.02 19.91
CA TRP A 177 1.03 23.64 18.66
C TRP A 177 1.71 25.01 18.86
N ASP A 178 2.55 25.40 17.91
CA ASP A 178 3.02 26.78 17.75
C ASP A 178 3.16 27.14 16.27
N ILE A 179 3.10 28.45 16.01
CA ILE A 179 3.53 29.03 14.74
C ILE A 179 4.88 29.70 14.96
N VAL A 180 5.89 29.23 14.24
CA VAL A 180 7.24 29.80 14.26
C VAL A 180 7.63 30.17 12.84
N GLU A 181 7.98 31.43 12.62
CA GLU A 181 8.34 31.96 11.29
C GLU A 181 7.28 31.66 10.20
N GLY A 182 6.00 31.71 10.57
CA GLY A 182 4.87 31.47 9.66
C GLY A 182 4.63 29.99 9.34
N LYS A 183 5.24 29.06 10.07
CA LYS A 183 5.06 27.61 9.89
C LYS A 183 4.43 26.99 11.13
N LEU A 184 3.49 26.07 10.91
CA LEU A 184 2.81 25.35 11.98
C LEU A 184 3.64 24.15 12.44
N TYR A 185 3.87 24.05 13.74
CA TYR A 185 4.52 22.93 14.40
C TYR A 185 3.57 22.30 15.40
N LEU A 186 3.50 20.98 15.40
CA LEU A 186 2.64 20.19 16.29
C LEU A 186 3.49 19.28 17.19
N ASN A 187 2.98 18.97 18.38
CA ASN A 187 3.64 18.13 19.37
C ASN A 187 2.70 17.05 19.92
N TYR A 188 3.31 16.00 20.49
CA TYR A 188 2.60 14.84 21.03
C TYR A 188 1.73 15.18 22.25
N SER A 189 2.17 16.13 23.08
CA SER A 189 1.45 16.59 24.27
C SER A 189 1.92 17.99 24.65
N LEU A 190 1.19 18.66 25.54
CA LEU A 190 1.59 19.97 26.10
C LEU A 190 2.92 19.91 26.87
N ASP A 191 3.21 18.79 27.53
CA ASP A 191 4.49 18.58 28.21
C ASP A 191 5.63 18.44 27.20
N VAL A 192 5.41 17.68 26.12
CA VAL A 192 6.39 17.54 25.03
C VAL A 192 6.58 18.86 24.29
N GLN A 193 5.52 19.64 24.10
CA GLN A 193 5.61 21.00 23.56
C GLN A 193 6.46 21.89 24.47
N THR A 194 6.30 21.82 25.78
CA THR A 194 7.14 22.57 26.72
C THR A 194 8.62 22.21 26.58
N GLN A 195 8.94 20.94 26.41
CA GLN A 195 10.31 20.48 26.13
C GLN A 195 10.83 20.92 24.75
N TRP A 196 9.94 21.06 23.77
CA TRP A 196 10.28 21.59 22.45
C TRP A 196 10.57 23.10 22.51
N LYS A 197 9.77 23.85 23.26
CA LYS A 197 9.94 25.29 23.51
C LYS A 197 11.26 25.64 24.19
N GLY A 198 11.87 24.70 24.92
CA GLY A 198 13.17 24.90 25.57
C GLY A 198 14.32 25.24 24.62
N ASP A 199 14.23 24.85 23.33
CA ASP A 199 15.20 25.19 22.29
C ASP A 199 14.55 25.09 20.90
N ILE A 200 13.64 26.03 20.58
CA ILE A 200 12.92 26.02 19.29
C ILE A 200 13.89 26.00 18.09
N PRO A 201 14.89 26.90 17.98
CA PRO A 201 15.76 26.94 16.81
C PRO A 201 16.60 25.66 16.67
N GLY A 202 17.14 25.14 17.78
CA GLY A 202 17.92 23.91 17.75
C GLY A 202 17.07 22.68 17.46
N ASN A 203 15.84 22.60 17.97
CA ASN A 203 14.92 21.51 17.65
C ASN A 203 14.46 21.56 16.20
N ILE A 204 14.18 22.74 15.64
CA ILE A 204 13.85 22.90 14.22
C ILE A 204 15.03 22.47 13.35
N SER A 205 16.24 22.98 13.60
CA SER A 205 17.43 22.61 12.82
C SER A 205 17.70 21.09 12.83
N LYS A 206 17.55 20.44 13.99
CA LYS A 206 17.71 18.98 14.12
C LYS A 206 16.60 18.19 13.42
N ALA A 207 15.39 18.74 13.36
CA ALA A 207 14.25 18.10 12.73
C ALA A 207 14.34 18.25 11.20
N ASP A 208 14.63 19.46 10.70
CA ASP A 208 14.88 19.76 9.29
C ASP A 208 15.98 18.89 8.68
N SER A 209 17.06 18.60 9.43
CA SER A 209 18.14 17.75 8.94
C SER A 209 17.74 16.28 8.76
N LYS A 210 16.57 15.87 9.29
CA LYS A 210 16.06 14.48 9.22
C LYS A 210 14.82 14.39 8.34
N TRP A 211 14.04 15.46 8.22
CA TRP A 211 12.83 15.50 7.43
C TRP A 211 13.13 15.72 5.93
N PRO A 212 12.49 15.00 4.99
CA PRO A 212 11.56 13.88 5.18
C PRO A 212 12.24 12.51 5.26
N SER A 213 13.57 12.42 5.13
CA SER A 213 14.31 11.14 5.05
C SER A 213 14.06 10.14 6.19
N ILE A 214 13.69 10.62 7.38
CA ILE A 214 13.28 9.78 8.52
C ILE A 214 12.09 8.85 8.19
N LEU A 215 11.28 9.21 7.20
CA LEU A 215 10.16 8.42 6.68
C LEU A 215 10.60 7.20 5.84
N GLU A 216 11.88 7.10 5.49
CA GLU A 216 12.43 5.99 4.70
C GLU A 216 13.28 5.04 5.55
N THR A 217 13.85 5.54 6.65
CA THR A 217 14.90 4.84 7.41
C THR A 217 14.48 4.29 8.76
N SER A 218 13.35 4.74 9.30
CA SER A 218 12.92 4.40 10.65
C SER A 218 11.80 3.36 10.65
N ASN A 219 11.93 2.31 11.46
CA ASN A 219 10.75 1.57 11.92
C ASN A 219 9.96 2.56 12.79
N VAL A 220 8.79 2.99 12.31
CA VAL A 220 7.99 3.98 13.04
C VAL A 220 7.63 3.41 14.40
N VAL A 221 8.15 4.01 15.46
CA VAL A 221 7.62 3.74 16.79
C VAL A 221 6.39 4.62 16.95
N TYR A 222 5.23 4.12 16.51
CA TYR A 222 3.96 4.76 16.81
C TYR A 222 3.72 4.65 18.31
N TYR A 223 3.99 5.72 19.06
CA TYR A 223 3.56 5.86 20.45
C TYR A 223 2.09 6.30 20.47
N ASP A 224 1.19 5.46 19.96
CA ASP A 224 -0.22 5.53 20.37
C ASP A 224 -0.38 4.63 21.60
N THR A 225 -1.37 4.92 22.42
CA THR A 225 -1.82 4.30 23.68
C THR A 225 -1.95 2.77 23.73
N VAL A 226 -1.48 2.03 22.72
CA VAL A 226 -1.36 0.58 22.66
C VAL A 226 0.01 0.10 22.19
N GLY A 227 1.09 0.74 22.64
CA GLY A 227 2.45 0.23 22.46
C GLY A 227 2.99 0.36 21.03
N ALA A 228 4.32 0.37 20.93
CA ALA A 228 5.04 0.50 19.67
C ALA A 228 4.48 -0.45 18.59
N VAL A 229 3.79 0.11 17.59
CA VAL A 229 3.44 -0.64 16.38
C VAL A 229 4.68 -0.67 15.50
N TYR A 230 5.46 -1.74 15.62
CA TYR A 230 6.53 -2.04 14.67
C TYR A 230 5.89 -2.57 13.39
N PHE A 231 6.07 -1.85 12.28
CA PHE A 231 5.86 -2.38 10.93
C PHE A 231 7.14 -3.03 10.42
#